data_AF-A0A957ELJ6-F1
#
_entry.id   AF-A0A957ELJ6-F1
#
_cell.length_a   1.000
_cell.length_b   1.000
_cell.length_c   1.000
_cell.angle_alpha   90.00
_cell.angle_beta   90.00
_cell.angle_gamma   90.00
#
_symmetry.space_group_name_H-M   'P 1'
#
loop_
_entity.id
_entity.type
_entity.pdbx_description
1 polymer ?
#
loop_
_entity_poly.entity_id
_entity_poly.type
_entity_poly.pdbx_seq_one_letter_code
_entity_poly.pdbx_strand_id
1 'polypeptide(L)' 'MAELNEIIHQTVRLRIMASLVTLEPTDEVEFTYLRNLLGVTDGNLGAHLRKLEEAGYIAVNKTFV' A
#
# COMPACT_ATOMS: atom_id res chain seq x y z
N MET A 1 15.95 4.26 -21.85
CA MET A 1 14.90 4.91 -21.02
C MET A 1 14.68 4.02 -19.82
N ALA A 2 14.54 4.56 -18.61
CA ALA A 2 14.23 3.74 -17.44
C ALA A 2 12.80 3.20 -17.60
N GLU A 3 12.62 1.88 -17.52
CA GLU A 3 11.30 1.27 -17.57
C GLU A 3 10.57 1.46 -16.24
N LEU A 4 9.26 1.76 -16.33
CA LEU A 4 8.43 1.88 -15.16
C LEU A 4 8.16 0.50 -14.60
N ASN A 5 8.39 0.33 -13.30
CA ASN A 5 8.09 -0.90 -12.61
C ASN A 5 6.57 -1.15 -12.60
N GLU A 6 6.14 -2.24 -13.26
CA GLU A 6 4.73 -2.57 -13.47
C GLU A 6 3.92 -2.72 -12.16
N ILE A 7 4.61 -3.12 -11.09
CA ILE A 7 4.00 -3.26 -9.78
C ILE A 7 3.75 -1.88 -9.18
N ILE A 8 4.72 -0.98 -9.09
CA ILE A 8 4.52 0.25 -8.30
C ILE A 8 3.99 1.45 -9.09
N HIS A 9 4.14 1.49 -10.43
CA HIS A 9 3.83 2.71 -11.20
C HIS A 9 2.33 3.06 -11.30
N GLN A 10 1.43 2.13 -10.94
CA GLN A 10 0.00 2.42 -10.93
C GLN A 10 -0.32 3.40 -9.79
N THR A 11 -1.14 4.42 -10.09
CA THR A 11 -1.38 5.58 -9.22
C THR A 11 -1.68 5.24 -7.76
N VAL A 12 -2.57 4.28 -7.48
CA VAL A 12 -2.94 3.94 -6.10
C VAL A 12 -1.78 3.26 -5.38
N ARG A 13 -1.11 2.29 -6.01
CA ARG A 13 0.06 1.61 -5.42
C ARG A 13 1.22 2.56 -5.19
N LEU A 14 1.47 3.49 -6.10
CA LEU A 14 2.49 4.52 -5.91
C LEU A 14 2.17 5.40 -4.71
N ARG A 15 0.91 5.82 -4.56
CA ARG A 15 0.47 6.63 -3.41
C ARG A 15 0.56 5.86 -2.09
N ILE A 16 0.25 4.56 -2.08
CA ILE A 16 0.47 3.69 -0.92
C ILE A 16 1.96 3.68 -0.55
N MET A 17 2.85 3.36 -1.49
CA MET A 17 4.30 3.33 -1.25
C MET A 17 4.83 4.68 -0.77
N ALA A 18 4.39 5.79 -1.39
CA ALA A 18 4.77 7.13 -0.97
C ALA A 18 4.28 7.51 0.43
N SER A 19 3.18 6.92 0.89
CA SER A 19 2.67 7.13 2.26
C SER A 19 3.44 6.29 3.28
N LEU A 20 3.88 5.09 2.90
CA LEU A 20 4.58 4.16 3.78
C LEU A 20 6.07 4.49 3.90
N VAL A 21 6.70 5.02 2.86
CA VAL A 21 8.14 5.34 2.86
C VAL A 21 8.53 6.43 3.88
N THR A 22 7.55 7.19 4.39
CA THR A 22 7.78 8.21 5.42
C THR A 22 7.79 7.65 6.84
N LEU A 23 7.44 6.38 7.02
CA LEU A 23 7.39 5.71 8.31
C LEU A 23 8.76 5.11 8.65
N GLU A 24 9.06 4.99 9.95
CA GLU A 24 10.18 4.15 10.38
C GLU A 24 9.88 2.68 10.04
N PRO A 25 10.89 1.83 9.77
CA PRO A 25 10.67 0.44 9.35
C PRO A 25 9.87 -0.44 10.33
N THR A 26 9.75 -0.02 11.58
CA THR A 26 9.01 -0.71 12.65
C THR A 26 7.58 -0.20 12.82
N ASP A 27 7.23 0.90 12.16
CA ASP A 27 5.93 1.53 12.33
C ASP A 27 4.91 0.92 11.37
N GLU A 28 3.70 0.73 11.88
CA GLU A 28 2.56 0.25 11.11
C GLU A 28 1.49 1.35 11.01
N VAL A 29 0.69 1.31 9.95
CA VAL A 29 -0.47 2.19 9.80
C VAL A 29 -1.73 1.39 9.60
N GLU A 30 -2.81 1.88 10.20
CA GLU A 30 -4.13 1.27 10.07
C GLU A 30 -4.63 1.28 8.63
N PHE A 31 -5.29 0.20 8.22
CA PHE A 31 -5.92 0.10 6.91
C PHE A 31 -6.90 1.26 6.66
N THR A 32 -7.67 1.62 7.68
CA THR A 32 -8.66 2.71 7.61
C THR A 32 -8.01 4.08 7.45
N TYR A 33 -6.82 4.28 8.04
CA TYR A 33 -6.03 5.50 7.85
C TYR A 33 -5.62 5.64 6.38
N LEU A 34 -4.98 4.61 5.81
CA LEU A 34 -4.58 4.62 4.40
C LEU A 34 -5.77 4.81 3.46
N ARG A 35 -6.89 4.14 3.73
CA ARG A 35 -8.11 4.32 2.93
C ARG A 35 -8.58 5.76 2.89
N ASN A 36 -8.69 6.38 4.07
CA ASN A 36 -9.19 7.73 4.22
C ASN A 36 -8.19 8.74 3.61
N LEU A 37 -6.89 8.56 3.83
CA LEU A 37 -5.83 9.37 3.24
C LEU A 37 -5.86 9.32 1.70
N LEU A 38 -6.09 8.13 1.15
CA LEU A 38 -6.03 7.92 -0.30
C LEU A 38 -7.36 8.20 -1.02
N GLY A 39 -8.47 8.29 -0.27
CA GLY A 39 -9.81 8.54 -0.83
C GLY A 39 -10.31 7.38 -1.70
N VAL A 40 -9.98 6.15 -1.33
CA VAL A 40 -10.32 4.93 -2.08
C VAL A 40 -11.31 4.06 -1.30
N THR A 41 -11.95 3.11 -1.97
CA THR A 41 -12.83 2.12 -1.30
C THR A 41 -12.02 0.99 -0.68
N ASP A 42 -12.61 0.27 0.29
CA ASP A 42 -11.99 -0.89 0.93
C ASP A 42 -11.55 -1.95 -0.08
N GLY A 43 -12.42 -2.27 -1.05
CA GLY A 43 -12.11 -3.24 -2.10
C GLY A 43 -10.95 -2.80 -3.00
N ASN A 44 -10.88 -1.52 -3.34
CA ASN A 44 -9.78 -0.97 -4.14
C ASN A 44 -8.46 -1.02 -3.35
N LEU A 45 -8.47 -0.55 -2.09
CA LEU A 45 -7.27 -0.57 -1.23
C LEU A 45 -6.80 -2.01 -0.99
N GLY A 46 -7.70 -2.92 -0.62
CA GLY A 46 -7.38 -4.31 -0.34
C GLY A 46 -6.75 -5.03 -1.54
N ALA A 47 -7.27 -4.82 -2.75
CA ALA A 47 -6.70 -5.40 -3.96
C ALA A 47 -5.28 -4.86 -4.25
N HIS A 48 -5.05 -3.57 -4.01
CA HIS A 48 -3.74 -2.95 -4.20
C HIS A 48 -2.72 -3.38 -3.14
N LEU A 49 -3.10 -3.43 -1.86
CA LEU A 49 -2.25 -3.91 -0.77
C LEU A 49 -1.87 -5.38 -0.99
N ARG A 50 -2.82 -6.24 -1.36
CA ARG A 50 -2.55 -7.65 -1.68
C ARG A 50 -1.50 -7.78 -2.79
N LYS A 51 -1.62 -7.00 -3.87
CA LYS A 51 -0.67 -7.06 -4.99
C LYS A 51 0.73 -6.55 -4.60
N LEU A 52 0.82 -5.57 -3.70
CA LEU A 52 2.09 -5.09 -3.17
C LEU A 52 2.72 -6.11 -2.21
N GLU A 53 1.91 -6.74 -1.36
CA GLU A 53 2.32 -7.80 -0.43
C GLU A 53 2.82 -9.04 -1.18
N GLU A 54 2.07 -9.54 -2.18
CA GLU A 54 2.47 -10.68 -3.02
C GLU A 54 3.78 -10.42 -3.77
N ALA A 55 4.08 -9.15 -4.08
CA ALA A 55 5.32 -8.73 -4.72
C ALA A 55 6.43 -8.34 -3.73
N GLY A 56 6.20 -8.45 -2.43
CA GLY A 56 7.20 -8.24 -1.37
C GLY A 56 7.53 -6.78 -1.07
N TYR A 57 6.70 -5.82 -1.49
CA TYR A 57 6.95 -4.39 -1.23
C TYR A 57 6.51 -3.95 0.17
N ILE A 58 5.53 -4.63 0.75
CA ILE A 58 4.94 -4.31 2.05
C ILE A 58 4.64 -5.60 2.81
N ALA A 59 4.52 -5.50 4.13
CA ALA A 59 3.90 -6.52 4.96
C ALA A 59 2.50 -6.05 5.37
N VAL A 60 1.53 -6.96 5.41
CA VAL A 60 0.18 -6.67 5.92
C VAL A 60 -0.08 -7.54 7.14
N ASN A 61 -0.19 -6.90 8.31
CA ASN A 61 -0.55 -7.57 9.54
C ASN A 61 -2.08 -7.67 9.66
N LYS A 62 -2.64 -8.89 9.69
CA LYS A 62 -4.08 -9.13 9.80
C LYS A 62 -4.45 -9.46 11.23
N THR A 63 -5.03 -8.49 11.93
CA THR A 63 -5.59 -8.68 13.26
C THR A 63 -7.07 -9.04 13.16
N PHE A 64 -7.46 -10.18 13.74
CA PHE A 64 -8.86 -10.55 13.90
C PHE A 64 -9.30 -10.15 15.32
N VAL A 65 -10.42 -9.44 15.42
CA VAL A 65 -11.09 -9.10 16.69
C VAL A 65 -12.32 -9.96 16.86
#